data_AF-A0A9D5ZHI0-F1
#
_entry.id   AF-A0A9D5ZHI0-F1
#
_cell.length_a   1.000
_cell.length_b   1.000
_cell.length_c   1.000
_cell.angle_alpha   90.00
_cell.angle_beta   90.00
_cell.angle_gamma   90.00
#
_symmetry.space_group_name_H-M   'P 1'
#
loop_
_entity.id
_entity.type
_entity.pdbx_description
1 polymer ?
#
loop_
_entity_poly.entity_id
_entity_poly.type
_entity_poly.pdbx_seq_one_letter_code
_entity_poly.pdbx_strand_id
1 'polypeptide(L)'
;MNLRRLFASMATVIVTLLVSALVGEGLVRIKNANQKSYTIEMWRYARELKQMDPELGHIHQRGKSSLLQNIPISINSLGMRGPELQSDARPRILLLGSSITLAWGVPEEKGSRAQLERHLGGTHQVLNAAVGNFNLPRYIRLFERDLRQIIKPKIVVIDYFIDDAKPMDSASGNWIMRHSEFAVTLYYIASKLLYGSRDLRSLKEHYDAIYDDSSETFLSLKDAMEQMNQMSHDDGFKVILALIPDVHQLTHYPFAHIHAKMCQQARSLGWTCADFLDDLGKFSGPDLWTIPGDPHPNATAHAIMAERLAKVIKGL
;
A
#
# COMPACT_ATOMS: atom_id res chain seq x y z
N MET A 1 -24.46 50.68 14.25
CA MET A 1 -23.26 50.35 13.46
C MET A 1 -23.60 50.54 11.98
N ASN A 2 -22.82 51.34 11.23
CA ASN A 2 -23.13 51.62 9.82
C ASN A 2 -22.94 50.34 8.98
N LEU A 3 -24.01 49.88 8.32
CA LEU A 3 -24.03 48.64 7.55
C LEU A 3 -22.91 48.58 6.51
N ARG A 4 -22.54 49.72 5.89
CA ARG A 4 -21.41 49.81 4.96
C ARG A 4 -20.06 49.53 5.60
N ARG A 5 -19.84 49.98 6.85
CA ARG A 5 -18.61 49.71 7.59
C ARG A 5 -18.52 48.24 7.98
N LEU A 6 -19.63 47.63 8.38
CA LEU A 6 -19.67 46.19 8.66
C LEU A 6 -19.31 45.37 7.42
N PHE A 7 -19.91 45.67 6.27
CA PHE A 7 -19.59 44.99 5.00
C PHE A 7 -18.12 45.16 4.60
N ALA A 8 -17.56 46.38 4.70
CA ALA A 8 -16.16 46.62 4.38
C ALA A 8 -15.21 45.84 5.31
N SER A 9 -15.50 45.80 6.61
CA SER A 9 -14.72 45.00 7.57
C SER A 9 -14.81 43.50 7.26
N MET A 10 -16.01 42.97 6.99
CA MET A 10 -16.18 41.56 6.62
C MET A 10 -15.43 41.22 5.33
N ALA A 11 -15.53 42.07 4.30
CA ALA A 11 -14.82 41.90 3.05
C ALA A 11 -13.29 41.91 3.27
N THR A 12 -12.78 42.81 4.10
CA THR A 12 -11.36 42.88 4.44
C THR A 12 -10.88 41.60 5.12
N VAL A 13 -11.66 41.06 6.08
CA VAL A 13 -11.34 39.79 6.73
C VAL A 13 -11.32 38.64 5.73
N ILE A 14 -12.34 38.53 4.87
CA ILE A 14 -12.42 37.48 3.85
C ILE A 14 -11.21 37.55 2.90
N VAL A 15 -10.90 38.74 2.37
CA VAL A 15 -9.76 38.94 1.48
C VAL A 15 -8.45 38.58 2.19
N THR A 16 -8.29 38.97 3.45
CA THR A 16 -7.08 38.64 4.24
C THR A 16 -6.92 37.14 4.42
N LEU A 17 -8.01 36.42 4.71
CA LEU A 17 -8.01 34.96 4.85
C LEU A 17 -7.68 34.26 3.54
N LEU A 18 -8.24 34.72 2.41
CA LEU A 18 -7.95 34.18 1.09
C LEU A 18 -6.49 34.40 0.70
N VAL A 19 -5.96 35.61 0.88
CA VAL A 19 -4.55 35.93 0.60
C VAL A 19 -3.63 35.08 1.49
N SER A 20 -3.94 34.94 2.78
CA SER A 20 -3.16 34.12 3.70
C SER A 20 -3.16 32.64 3.30
N ALA A 21 -4.30 32.11 2.86
CA ALA A 21 -4.41 30.74 2.36
C ALA A 21 -3.59 30.53 1.07
N LEU A 22 -3.62 31.49 0.13
CA LEU A 22 -2.82 31.43 -1.09
C LEU A 22 -1.31 31.51 -0.81
N VAL A 23 -0.89 32.39 0.10
CA VAL A 23 0.50 32.47 0.54
C VAL A 23 0.92 31.17 1.23
N GLY A 24 0.08 30.63 2.12
CA GLY A 24 0.31 29.35 2.79
C GLY A 24 0.46 28.18 1.80
N GLU A 25 -0.40 28.11 0.78
CA GLU A 25 -0.30 27.15 -0.32
C GLU A 25 1.02 27.29 -1.07
N GLY A 26 1.41 28.52 -1.44
CA GLY A 26 2.68 28.78 -2.13
C GLY A 26 3.89 28.34 -1.31
N LEU A 27 3.93 28.69 -0.02
CA LEU A 27 5.03 28.33 0.88
C LEU A 27 5.14 26.82 1.10
N VAL A 28 4.01 26.14 1.31
CA VAL A 28 4.00 24.67 1.49
C VAL A 28 4.44 23.97 0.20
N ARG A 29 3.99 24.42 -0.97
CA ARG A 29 4.44 23.88 -2.26
C ARG A 29 5.94 24.03 -2.47
N ILE A 30 6.50 25.21 -2.16
CA ILE A 30 7.95 25.45 -2.24
C ILE A 30 8.69 24.50 -1.30
N LYS A 31 8.23 24.36 -0.04
CA LYS A 31 8.82 23.43 0.94
C LYS A 31 8.84 21.98 0.44
N ASN A 32 7.75 21.53 -0.20
CA ASN A 32 7.59 20.15 -0.65
C ASN A 32 8.14 19.90 -2.06
N ALA A 33 8.67 20.91 -2.75
CA ALA A 33 9.15 20.78 -4.13
C ALA A 33 10.27 19.72 -4.30
N ASN A 34 10.96 19.36 -3.22
CA ASN A 34 11.98 18.30 -3.20
C ASN A 34 11.42 16.87 -3.14
N GLN A 35 10.09 16.71 -3.05
CA GLN A 35 9.37 15.43 -2.97
C GLN A 35 9.80 14.53 -1.79
N LYS A 36 10.25 15.12 -0.68
CA LYS A 36 10.65 14.35 0.53
C LYS A 36 9.55 14.27 1.59
N SER A 37 8.39 14.86 1.34
CA SER A 37 7.27 14.87 2.27
C SER A 37 6.36 13.68 1.99
N TYR A 38 6.49 12.60 2.77
CA TYR A 38 5.68 11.39 2.62
C TYR A 38 4.18 11.69 2.50
N THR A 39 3.62 12.50 3.40
CA THR A 39 2.19 12.86 3.39
C THR A 39 1.77 13.51 2.07
N ILE A 40 2.60 14.38 1.52
CA ILE A 40 2.28 15.14 0.30
C ILE A 40 2.48 14.27 -0.92
N GLU A 41 3.52 13.43 -0.95
CA GLU A 41 3.73 12.49 -2.04
C GLU A 41 2.63 11.43 -2.10
N MET A 42 2.14 10.93 -0.97
CA MET A 42 0.97 10.03 -0.93
C MET A 42 -0.32 10.71 -1.36
N TRP A 43 -0.51 11.98 -1.02
CA TRP A 43 -1.63 12.77 -1.52
C TRP A 43 -1.55 12.98 -3.03
N ARG A 44 -0.37 13.31 -3.55
CA ARG A 44 -0.11 13.42 -4.99
C ARG A 44 -0.38 12.09 -5.69
N TYR A 45 0.08 10.97 -5.13
CA TYR A 45 -0.20 9.63 -5.63
C TYR A 45 -1.70 9.35 -5.75
N ALA A 46 -2.47 9.65 -4.69
CA ALA A 46 -3.92 9.47 -4.72
C ALA A 46 -4.60 10.35 -5.79
N ARG A 47 -4.12 11.57 -6.00
CA ARG A 47 -4.70 12.49 -7.00
C ARG A 47 -4.28 12.18 -8.43
N GLU A 48 -3.02 11.83 -8.64
CA GLU A 48 -2.38 11.74 -9.97
C GLU A 48 -2.49 10.34 -10.57
N LEU A 49 -2.47 9.28 -9.75
CA LEU A 49 -2.44 7.88 -10.21
C LEU A 49 -3.67 7.06 -9.82
N LYS A 50 -4.62 7.58 -9.02
CA LYS A 50 -5.83 6.85 -8.64
C LYS A 50 -7.11 7.52 -9.13
N GLN A 51 -8.15 6.71 -9.26
CA GLN A 51 -9.52 7.13 -9.51
C GLN A 51 -10.46 6.41 -8.54
N MET A 52 -11.63 6.99 -8.30
CA MET A 52 -12.64 6.37 -7.45
C MET A 52 -13.22 5.12 -8.12
N ASP A 53 -13.47 4.10 -7.32
CA ASP A 53 -14.16 2.88 -7.71
C ASP A 53 -15.30 2.63 -6.70
N PRO A 54 -16.55 2.45 -7.14
CA PRO A 54 -17.68 2.31 -6.21
C PRO A 54 -17.59 1.10 -5.27
N GLU A 55 -16.91 0.05 -5.69
CA GLU A 55 -16.80 -1.22 -4.96
C GLU A 55 -15.47 -1.30 -4.18
N LEU A 56 -14.37 -0.91 -4.82
CA LEU A 56 -13.02 -0.98 -4.26
C LEU A 56 -12.58 0.28 -3.52
N GLY A 57 -13.41 1.34 -3.55
CA GLY A 57 -13.09 2.68 -3.07
C GLY A 57 -12.21 3.44 -4.07
N HIS A 58 -11.07 2.88 -4.46
CA HIS A 58 -10.19 3.45 -5.47
C HIS A 58 -9.47 2.36 -6.28
N ILE A 59 -9.04 2.69 -7.49
CA ILE A 59 -8.13 1.87 -8.31
C ILE A 59 -7.12 2.77 -9.01
N HIS A 60 -6.06 2.19 -9.58
CA HIS A 60 -5.17 2.97 -10.43
C HIS A 60 -5.86 3.46 -11.71
N GLN A 61 -5.51 4.68 -12.14
CA GLN A 61 -5.79 5.14 -13.49
C GLN A 61 -4.86 4.43 -14.47
N ARG A 62 -5.43 3.65 -15.39
CA ARG A 62 -4.67 2.86 -16.39
C ARG A 62 -3.87 3.78 -17.33
N GLY A 63 -2.64 3.38 -17.66
CA GLY A 63 -1.76 4.12 -18.57
C GLY A 63 -1.21 5.44 -18.01
N LYS A 64 -1.43 5.76 -16.72
CA LYS A 64 -0.90 6.98 -16.09
C LYS A 64 0.51 6.77 -15.54
N SER A 65 1.26 7.85 -15.48
CA SER A 65 2.55 7.89 -14.79
C SER A 65 2.71 9.19 -14.01
N SER A 66 3.53 9.16 -12.96
CA SER A 66 3.93 10.32 -12.19
C SER A 66 5.32 10.13 -11.58
N LEU A 67 6.00 11.24 -11.30
CA LEU A 67 7.22 11.29 -10.51
C LEU A 67 6.85 11.61 -9.06
N LEU A 68 6.98 10.61 -8.19
CA LEU A 68 6.56 10.64 -6.80
C LEU A 68 7.72 10.21 -5.90
N GLN A 69 8.04 11.00 -4.89
CA GLN A 69 9.22 10.78 -4.04
C GLN A 69 10.54 10.67 -4.83
N ASN A 70 10.64 11.42 -5.93
CA ASN A 70 11.72 11.34 -6.94
C ASN A 70 11.84 9.97 -7.64
N ILE A 71 10.80 9.14 -7.57
CA ILE A 71 10.73 7.82 -8.20
C ILE A 71 9.66 7.83 -9.30
N PRO A 72 9.99 7.43 -10.54
CA PRO A 72 8.98 7.26 -11.57
C PRO A 72 8.09 6.06 -11.23
N ILE A 73 6.78 6.30 -11.17
CA ILE A 73 5.75 5.26 -11.07
C ILE A 73 4.94 5.31 -12.37
N SER A 74 4.95 4.19 -13.10
CA SER A 74 4.16 4.00 -14.31
C SER A 74 3.16 2.86 -14.10
N ILE A 75 1.91 3.14 -14.41
CA ILE A 75 0.79 2.20 -14.38
C ILE A 75 0.50 1.80 -15.82
N ASN A 76 0.58 0.50 -16.09
CA ASN A 76 0.36 -0.06 -17.42
C ASN A 76 -1.13 -0.05 -17.82
N SER A 77 -1.42 -0.56 -19.02
CA SER A 77 -2.77 -0.62 -19.58
C SER A 77 -3.77 -1.44 -18.76
N LEU A 78 -3.30 -2.33 -17.89
CA LEU A 78 -4.10 -3.18 -17.00
C LEU A 78 -4.22 -2.64 -15.56
N GLY A 79 -3.62 -1.48 -15.26
CA GLY A 79 -3.67 -0.90 -13.91
C GLY A 79 -2.57 -1.40 -12.96
N MET A 80 -1.60 -2.16 -13.48
CA MET A 80 -0.48 -2.72 -12.72
C MET A 80 0.74 -1.79 -12.80
N ARG A 81 1.59 -1.76 -11.76
CA ARG A 81 2.87 -1.05 -11.83
C ARG A 81 3.89 -1.90 -12.59
N GLY A 82 4.61 -1.28 -13.54
CA GLY A 82 5.68 -1.92 -14.31
C GLY A 82 5.35 -2.10 -15.78
N PRO A 83 6.02 -3.03 -16.49
CA PRO A 83 5.87 -3.18 -17.94
C PRO A 83 4.47 -3.68 -18.33
N GLU A 84 4.14 -3.50 -19.62
CA GLU A 84 2.95 -4.09 -20.21
C GLU A 84 2.99 -5.62 -20.14
N LEU A 85 1.80 -6.23 -20.08
CA LEU A 85 1.67 -7.68 -20.13
C LEU A 85 2.20 -8.19 -21.47
N GLN A 86 3.27 -8.97 -21.42
CA GLN A 86 3.85 -9.61 -22.60
C GLN A 86 3.08 -10.91 -22.92
N SER A 87 2.81 -11.12 -24.19
CA SER A 87 2.11 -12.32 -24.71
C SER A 87 3.04 -13.51 -24.96
N ASP A 88 4.13 -13.62 -24.19
CA ASP A 88 5.05 -14.75 -24.31
C ASP A 88 4.55 -15.99 -23.53
N ALA A 89 5.24 -17.12 -23.71
CA ALA A 89 4.84 -18.40 -23.14
C ALA A 89 5.23 -18.59 -21.66
N ARG A 90 5.86 -17.60 -21.01
CA ARG A 90 6.34 -17.76 -19.64
C ARG A 90 5.16 -17.88 -18.66
N PRO A 91 5.24 -18.80 -17.67
CA PRO A 91 4.28 -18.83 -16.58
C PRO A 91 4.26 -17.50 -15.82
N ARG A 92 3.07 -17.07 -15.42
CA ARG A 92 2.85 -15.79 -14.76
C ARG A 92 2.78 -15.95 -13.24
N ILE A 93 3.44 -15.03 -12.55
CA ILE A 93 3.33 -14.84 -11.11
C ILE A 93 2.70 -13.47 -10.88
N LEU A 94 1.57 -13.42 -10.16
CA LEU A 94 0.88 -12.17 -9.85
C LEU A 94 1.11 -11.81 -8.38
N LEU A 95 1.70 -10.64 -8.14
CA LEU A 95 1.82 -10.06 -6.80
C LEU A 95 0.58 -9.19 -6.53
N LEU A 96 -0.10 -9.48 -5.42
CA LEU A 96 -1.23 -8.71 -4.88
C LEU A 96 -0.82 -8.12 -3.53
N GLY A 97 -1.19 -6.88 -3.28
CA GLY A 97 -0.90 -6.19 -2.02
C GLY A 97 -1.14 -4.68 -2.10
N SER A 98 -0.51 -3.96 -1.19
CA SER A 98 -0.69 -2.50 -1.00
C SER A 98 0.57 -1.72 -1.38
N SER A 99 0.90 -0.65 -0.66
CA SER A 99 2.02 0.25 -0.97
C SER A 99 3.40 -0.40 -0.85
N ILE A 100 3.56 -1.42 0.00
CA ILE A 100 4.80 -2.19 0.08
C ILE A 100 5.00 -2.97 -1.22
N THR A 101 4.04 -3.79 -1.64
CA THR A 101 4.09 -4.54 -2.90
C THR A 101 4.23 -3.63 -4.12
N LEU A 102 3.58 -2.46 -4.09
CA LEU A 102 3.76 -1.41 -5.09
C LEU A 102 5.23 -0.98 -5.21
N ALA A 103 6.05 -1.18 -4.17
CA ALA A 103 7.42 -0.68 -4.01
C ALA A 103 7.45 0.85 -3.89
N TRP A 104 6.59 1.42 -3.04
CA TRP A 104 6.54 2.87 -2.78
C TRP A 104 7.93 3.41 -2.41
N GLY A 105 8.33 4.54 -3.00
CA GLY A 105 9.65 5.15 -2.75
C GLY A 105 10.85 4.35 -3.28
N VAL A 106 10.63 3.25 -4.02
CA VAL A 106 11.69 2.40 -4.58
C VAL A 106 11.60 2.35 -6.11
N PRO A 107 12.72 2.54 -6.85
CA PRO A 107 12.77 2.32 -8.29
C PRO A 107 12.22 0.95 -8.69
N GLU A 108 11.54 0.87 -9.84
CA GLU A 108 10.83 -0.34 -10.26
C GLU A 108 11.76 -1.56 -10.36
N GLU A 109 12.97 -1.38 -10.88
CA GLU A 109 13.99 -2.41 -11.02
C GLU A 109 14.58 -2.91 -9.69
N LYS A 110 14.33 -2.17 -8.61
CA LYS A 110 14.74 -2.48 -7.24
C LYS A 110 13.60 -3.01 -6.36
N GLY A 111 12.35 -2.93 -6.82
CA GLY A 111 11.19 -3.47 -6.11
C GLY A 111 11.08 -4.99 -6.20
N SER A 112 10.25 -5.59 -5.34
CA SER A 112 10.07 -7.06 -5.22
C SER A 112 9.77 -7.73 -6.57
N ARG A 113 8.93 -7.11 -7.42
CA ARG A 113 8.57 -7.64 -8.75
C ARG A 113 9.79 -7.94 -9.61
N ALA A 114 10.62 -6.92 -9.85
CA ALA A 114 11.78 -7.02 -10.74
C ALA A 114 12.89 -7.88 -10.12
N GLN A 115 13.10 -7.78 -8.80
CA GLN A 115 14.07 -8.60 -8.10
C GLN A 115 13.67 -10.08 -8.14
N LEU A 116 12.40 -10.41 -7.92
CA LEU A 116 11.89 -11.78 -7.98
C LEU A 116 12.04 -12.38 -9.37
N GLU A 117 11.65 -11.62 -10.41
CA GLU A 117 11.82 -12.05 -11.81
C GLU A 117 13.29 -12.37 -12.13
N ARG A 118 14.23 -11.54 -11.63
CA ARG A 118 15.67 -11.76 -11.77
C ARG A 118 16.14 -13.02 -11.03
N HIS A 119 15.72 -13.23 -9.79
CA HIS A 119 16.08 -14.42 -9.01
C HIS A 119 15.51 -15.72 -9.60
N LEU A 120 14.40 -15.65 -10.34
CA LEU A 120 13.83 -16.76 -11.11
C LEU A 120 14.49 -16.93 -12.49
N GLY A 121 15.50 -16.14 -12.83
CA GLY A 121 16.24 -16.22 -14.10
C GLY A 121 15.42 -15.81 -15.31
N GLY A 122 14.38 -14.98 -15.13
CA GLY A 122 13.49 -14.54 -16.21
C GLY A 122 12.58 -15.64 -16.78
N THR A 123 12.54 -16.82 -16.14
CA THR A 123 11.70 -17.97 -16.56
C THR A 123 10.21 -17.73 -16.36
N HIS A 124 9.86 -16.82 -15.46
CA HIS A 124 8.49 -16.42 -15.15
C HIS A 124 8.30 -14.94 -15.49
N GLN A 125 7.10 -14.58 -15.88
CA GLN A 125 6.68 -13.18 -15.97
C GLN A 125 6.08 -12.76 -14.62
N VAL A 126 6.75 -11.85 -13.91
CA VAL A 126 6.29 -11.37 -12.59
C VAL A 126 5.56 -10.04 -12.74
N LEU A 127 4.31 -10.01 -12.29
CA LEU A 127 3.36 -8.90 -12.45
C LEU A 127 3.03 -8.28 -11.09
N ASN A 128 2.88 -6.96 -11.03
CA ASN A 128 2.59 -6.24 -9.79
C ASN A 128 1.24 -5.50 -9.88
N ALA A 129 0.19 -6.11 -9.35
CA ALA A 129 -1.16 -5.56 -9.33
C ALA A 129 -1.49 -4.84 -8.01
N ALA A 130 -0.48 -4.49 -7.23
CA ALA A 130 -0.69 -3.78 -5.98
C ALA A 130 -1.21 -2.36 -6.20
N VAL A 131 -2.11 -1.93 -5.32
CA VAL A 131 -2.64 -0.57 -5.28
C VAL A 131 -2.47 -0.06 -3.86
N GLY A 132 -1.76 1.06 -3.68
CA GLY A 132 -1.51 1.57 -2.34
C GLY A 132 -2.80 1.91 -1.59
N ASN A 133 -2.77 1.73 -0.27
CA ASN A 133 -3.96 1.82 0.59
C ASN A 133 -5.04 0.81 0.19
N PHE A 134 -4.65 -0.41 -0.19
CA PHE A 134 -5.56 -1.56 -0.21
C PHE A 134 -5.37 -2.38 1.06
N ASN A 135 -6.41 -3.13 1.39
CA ASN A 135 -6.41 -4.20 2.38
C ASN A 135 -6.65 -5.54 1.66
N LEU A 136 -6.60 -6.66 2.39
CA LEU A 136 -6.69 -7.98 1.78
C LEU A 136 -7.96 -8.24 0.96
N PRO A 137 -9.16 -7.94 1.48
CA PRO A 137 -10.37 -8.09 0.68
C PRO A 137 -10.33 -7.29 -0.64
N ARG A 138 -9.77 -6.07 -0.64
CA ARG A 138 -9.75 -5.20 -1.83
C ARG A 138 -8.85 -5.71 -2.95
N TYR A 139 -7.62 -6.17 -2.68
CA TYR A 139 -6.80 -6.69 -3.78
C TYR A 139 -7.26 -8.08 -4.25
N ILE A 140 -7.91 -8.90 -3.41
CA ILE A 140 -8.56 -10.15 -3.86
C ILE A 140 -9.74 -9.84 -4.78
N ARG A 141 -10.57 -8.86 -4.40
CA ARG A 141 -11.67 -8.35 -5.22
C ARG A 141 -11.17 -7.77 -6.54
N LEU A 142 -10.12 -6.94 -6.53
CA LEU A 142 -9.51 -6.43 -7.77
C LEU A 142 -9.07 -7.58 -8.69
N PHE A 143 -8.40 -8.59 -8.13
CA PHE A 143 -7.98 -9.76 -8.89
C PHE A 143 -9.17 -10.45 -9.55
N GLU A 144 -10.20 -10.79 -8.79
CA GLU A 144 -11.35 -11.54 -9.28
C GLU A 144 -12.09 -10.83 -10.45
N ARG A 145 -12.20 -9.50 -10.46
CA ARG A 145 -13.11 -8.74 -11.37
C ARG A 145 -12.36 -8.29 -12.60
N ASP A 146 -11.14 -7.81 -12.39
CA ASP A 146 -10.41 -7.09 -13.42
C ASP A 146 -9.27 -7.92 -14.02
N LEU A 147 -8.69 -8.87 -13.27
CA LEU A 147 -7.41 -9.47 -13.64
C LEU A 147 -7.45 -10.99 -13.84
N ARG A 148 -8.29 -11.73 -13.12
CA ARG A 148 -8.33 -13.21 -13.09
C ARG A 148 -8.37 -13.81 -14.49
N GLN A 149 -9.32 -13.36 -15.31
CA GLN A 149 -9.54 -13.89 -16.66
C GLN A 149 -8.48 -13.44 -17.68
N ILE A 150 -7.77 -12.34 -17.42
CA ILE A 150 -6.76 -11.77 -18.33
C ILE A 150 -5.38 -12.36 -18.02
N ILE A 151 -5.00 -12.35 -16.74
CA ILE A 151 -3.67 -12.73 -16.28
C ILE A 151 -3.50 -14.24 -16.29
N LYS A 152 -4.50 -15.00 -15.82
CA LYS A 152 -4.43 -16.47 -15.67
C LYS A 152 -3.09 -16.93 -15.05
N PRO A 153 -2.77 -16.47 -13.83
CA PRO A 153 -1.48 -16.74 -13.19
C PRO A 153 -1.33 -18.23 -12.89
N LYS A 154 -0.07 -18.72 -12.79
CA LYS A 154 0.23 -20.02 -12.19
C LYS A 154 0.46 -19.94 -10.70
N ILE A 155 0.91 -18.78 -10.23
CA ILE A 155 1.12 -18.48 -8.82
C ILE A 155 0.58 -17.09 -8.53
N VAL A 156 -0.22 -16.97 -7.46
CA VAL A 156 -0.59 -15.70 -6.86
C VAL A 156 0.18 -15.57 -5.55
N VAL A 157 0.92 -14.47 -5.39
CA VAL A 157 1.57 -14.11 -4.14
C VAL A 157 0.75 -13.00 -3.50
N ILE A 158 0.20 -13.28 -2.33
CA ILE A 158 -0.43 -12.28 -1.47
C ILE A 158 0.67 -11.72 -0.57
N ASP A 159 1.25 -10.60 -0.97
CA ASP A 159 2.21 -9.83 -0.17
C ASP A 159 1.42 -9.07 0.91
N TYR A 160 1.26 -9.74 2.05
CA TYR A 160 0.39 -9.32 3.15
C TYR A 160 1.20 -8.58 4.22
N PHE A 161 0.92 -7.29 4.37
CA PHE A 161 1.36 -6.54 5.54
C PHE A 161 0.38 -6.77 6.69
N ILE A 162 0.84 -6.89 7.94
CA ILE A 162 -0.04 -7.17 9.09
C ILE A 162 -1.13 -6.10 9.29
N ASP A 163 -0.99 -4.93 8.68
CA ASP A 163 -1.98 -3.85 8.69
C ASP A 163 -3.10 -4.04 7.65
N ASP A 164 -2.93 -4.92 6.67
CA ASP A 164 -3.86 -5.18 5.58
C ASP A 164 -5.11 -5.96 6.03
N ALA A 165 -5.21 -6.32 7.32
CA ALA A 165 -6.48 -6.75 7.92
C ALA A 165 -7.48 -5.60 8.09
N LYS A 166 -7.02 -4.36 8.23
CA LYS A 166 -7.87 -3.24 8.63
C LYS A 166 -9.06 -3.03 7.68
N PRO A 167 -10.27 -2.75 8.23
CA PRO A 167 -11.36 -2.28 7.40
C PRO A 167 -10.98 -0.93 6.80
N MET A 168 -11.46 -0.72 5.58
CA MET A 168 -11.20 0.51 4.85
C MET A 168 -12.49 1.19 4.48
N ASP A 169 -12.67 2.40 5.00
CA ASP A 169 -13.76 3.26 4.58
C ASP A 169 -13.53 3.76 3.16
N SER A 170 -14.62 3.95 2.44
CA SER A 170 -14.61 4.67 1.17
C SER A 170 -14.46 6.16 1.47
N ALA A 171 -13.27 6.72 1.27
CA ALA A 171 -13.04 8.14 1.51
C ALA A 171 -13.94 8.98 0.59
N SER A 172 -14.80 9.81 1.18
CA SER A 172 -15.54 10.83 0.44
C SER A 172 -14.60 11.99 0.10
N GLY A 173 -14.56 12.38 -1.18
CA GLY A 173 -13.64 13.41 -1.64
C GLY A 173 -14.09 14.81 -1.21
N ASN A 174 -13.27 15.51 -0.42
CA ASN A 174 -13.40 16.95 -0.19
C ASN A 174 -12.62 17.72 -1.28
N TRP A 175 -13.28 18.62 -2.01
CA TRP A 175 -12.67 19.40 -3.09
C TRP A 175 -11.44 20.20 -2.61
N ILE A 176 -11.49 20.81 -1.43
CA ILE A 176 -10.37 21.57 -0.87
C ILE A 176 -9.20 20.63 -0.58
N MET A 177 -9.46 19.50 0.08
CA MET A 177 -8.44 18.51 0.40
C MET A 177 -7.84 17.87 -0.85
N ARG A 178 -8.57 17.83 -1.97
CA ARG A 178 -8.06 17.31 -3.25
C ARG A 178 -7.13 18.30 -3.99
N HIS A 179 -7.25 19.61 -3.72
CA HIS A 179 -6.57 20.64 -4.51
C HIS A 179 -5.60 21.53 -3.73
N SER A 180 -5.53 21.44 -2.39
CA SER A 180 -4.65 22.27 -1.57
C SER A 180 -3.68 21.45 -0.71
N GLU A 181 -2.37 21.64 -0.93
CA GLU A 181 -1.32 21.07 -0.07
C GLU A 181 -1.34 21.70 1.32
N PHE A 182 -1.67 22.99 1.41
CA PHE A 182 -1.79 23.70 2.67
C PHE A 182 -2.91 23.11 3.52
N ALA A 183 -4.09 22.87 2.94
CA ALA A 183 -5.21 22.27 3.64
C ALA A 183 -4.90 20.86 4.16
N VAL A 184 -4.28 20.01 3.33
CA VAL A 184 -3.83 18.67 3.72
C VAL A 184 -2.79 18.72 4.82
N THR A 185 -1.83 19.66 4.74
CA THR A 185 -0.79 19.86 5.76
C THR A 185 -1.40 20.30 7.08
N LEU A 186 -2.32 21.26 7.08
CA LEU A 186 -3.02 21.71 8.28
C LEU A 186 -3.84 20.58 8.90
N TYR A 187 -4.57 19.82 8.08
CA TYR A 187 -5.34 18.67 8.55
C TYR A 187 -4.45 17.60 9.19
N TYR A 188 -3.29 17.31 8.58
CA TYR A 188 -2.31 16.37 9.13
C TYR A 188 -1.74 16.86 10.48
N ILE A 189 -1.36 18.14 10.58
CA ILE A 189 -0.86 18.73 11.83
C ILE A 189 -1.94 18.69 12.91
N ALA A 190 -3.16 19.10 12.58
CA ALA A 190 -4.29 19.09 13.52
C ALA A 190 -4.59 17.66 14.00
N SER A 191 -4.65 16.68 13.09
CA SER A 191 -4.85 15.27 13.42
C SER A 191 -3.74 14.76 14.36
N LYS A 192 -2.49 15.09 14.10
CA LYS A 192 -1.37 14.68 14.95
C LYS A 192 -1.44 15.31 16.36
N LEU A 193 -1.88 16.56 16.46
CA LEU A 193 -2.04 17.25 17.75
C LEU A 193 -3.24 16.69 18.55
N LEU A 194 -4.34 16.38 17.88
CA LEU A 194 -5.56 15.89 18.53
C LEU A 194 -5.47 14.43 18.95
N TYR A 195 -4.85 13.58 18.12
CA TYR A 195 -4.83 12.13 18.32
C TYR A 195 -3.46 11.57 18.77
N GLY A 196 -2.41 12.40 18.80
CA GLY A 196 -1.07 12.02 19.24
C GLY A 196 -0.35 11.03 18.32
N SER A 197 0.87 10.65 18.71
CA SER A 197 1.56 9.48 18.15
C SER A 197 1.12 8.23 18.91
N ARG A 198 0.75 7.16 18.19
CA ARG A 198 0.48 5.86 18.80
C ARG A 198 1.79 5.30 19.39
N ASP A 199 1.80 5.05 20.69
CA ASP A 199 2.90 4.33 21.33
C ASP A 199 2.84 2.82 21.00
N LEU A 200 3.88 2.06 21.36
CA LEU A 200 3.96 0.63 21.04
C LEU A 200 2.80 -0.17 21.67
N ARG A 201 2.32 0.24 22.85
CA ARG A 201 1.23 -0.43 23.56
C ARG A 201 -0.08 -0.29 22.78
N SER A 202 -0.44 0.94 22.41
CA SER A 202 -1.64 1.21 21.61
C SER A 202 -1.57 0.55 20.23
N LEU A 203 -0.39 0.44 19.61
CA LEU A 203 -0.22 -0.32 18.37
C LEU A 203 -0.47 -1.82 18.57
N LYS A 204 0.02 -2.38 19.68
CA LYS A 204 -0.22 -3.79 20.02
C LYS A 204 -1.69 -4.08 20.31
N GLU A 205 -2.32 -3.30 21.17
CA GLU A 205 -3.76 -3.42 21.47
C GLU A 205 -4.60 -3.31 20.20
N HIS A 206 -4.22 -2.41 19.30
CA HIS A 206 -4.88 -2.24 18.02
C HIS A 206 -4.78 -3.47 17.12
N TYR A 207 -3.59 -4.05 16.98
CA TYR A 207 -3.44 -5.28 16.20
C TYR A 207 -4.12 -6.48 16.88
N ASP A 208 -3.98 -6.64 18.19
CA ASP A 208 -4.63 -7.73 18.91
C ASP A 208 -6.16 -7.68 18.72
N ALA A 209 -6.77 -6.49 18.75
CA ALA A 209 -8.21 -6.33 18.49
C ALA A 209 -8.60 -6.69 17.06
N ILE A 210 -7.77 -6.35 16.06
CA ILE A 210 -8.01 -6.69 14.66
C ILE A 210 -7.96 -8.20 14.45
N TYR A 211 -6.98 -8.88 15.05
CA TYR A 211 -6.75 -10.32 14.87
C TYR A 211 -7.46 -11.19 15.90
N ASP A 212 -8.35 -10.65 16.73
CA ASP A 212 -9.22 -11.45 17.58
C ASP A 212 -10.12 -12.36 16.71
N ASP A 213 -10.31 -13.62 17.11
CA ASP A 213 -11.07 -14.61 16.32
C ASP A 213 -12.55 -14.24 16.15
N SER A 214 -13.09 -13.43 17.05
CA SER A 214 -14.46 -12.94 17.00
C SER A 214 -14.61 -11.58 16.30
N SER A 215 -13.48 -10.96 15.90
CA SER A 215 -13.52 -9.65 15.26
C SER A 215 -14.17 -9.75 13.87
N GLU A 216 -15.13 -8.87 13.58
CA GLU A 216 -15.75 -8.78 12.24
C GLU A 216 -14.71 -8.55 11.14
N THR A 217 -13.63 -7.85 11.49
CA THR A 217 -12.51 -7.58 10.60
C THR A 217 -11.76 -8.85 10.22
N PHE A 218 -11.44 -9.70 11.20
CA PHE A 218 -10.74 -10.96 10.94
C PHE A 218 -11.63 -11.98 10.24
N LEU A 219 -12.92 -12.01 10.57
CA LEU A 219 -13.91 -12.83 9.86
C LEU A 219 -14.00 -12.44 8.38
N SER A 220 -14.12 -11.14 8.07
CA SER A 220 -14.12 -10.64 6.69
C SER A 220 -12.83 -10.98 5.94
N LEU A 221 -11.68 -10.93 6.62
CA LEU A 221 -10.41 -11.35 6.06
C LEU A 221 -10.41 -12.85 5.72
N LYS A 222 -10.93 -13.70 6.62
CA LYS A 222 -11.03 -15.15 6.37
C LYS A 222 -11.95 -15.46 5.20
N ASP A 223 -13.08 -14.77 5.08
CA ASP A 223 -14.01 -14.94 3.95
C ASP A 223 -13.33 -14.59 2.62
N ALA A 224 -12.54 -13.52 2.58
CA ALA A 224 -11.79 -13.14 1.38
C ALA A 224 -10.69 -14.16 1.05
N MET A 225 -10.03 -14.74 2.06
CA MET A 225 -9.06 -15.82 1.85
C MET A 225 -9.74 -17.08 1.28
N GLU A 226 -10.93 -17.44 1.78
CA GLU A 226 -11.70 -18.57 1.25
C GLU A 226 -12.14 -18.33 -0.21
N GLN A 227 -12.57 -17.11 -0.54
CA GLN A 227 -12.87 -16.74 -1.93
C GLN A 227 -11.65 -16.91 -2.85
N MET A 228 -10.47 -16.45 -2.42
CA MET A 228 -9.24 -16.69 -3.17
C MET A 228 -8.94 -18.18 -3.29
N ASN A 229 -9.20 -18.97 -2.24
CA ASN A 229 -8.97 -20.40 -2.26
C ASN A 229 -9.87 -21.11 -3.29
N GLN A 230 -11.15 -20.74 -3.35
CA GLN A 230 -12.07 -21.23 -4.38
C GLN A 230 -11.56 -20.89 -5.78
N MET A 231 -11.16 -19.63 -6.02
CA MET A 231 -10.59 -19.23 -7.32
C MET A 231 -9.31 -20.02 -7.67
N SER A 232 -8.49 -20.31 -6.67
CA SER A 232 -7.26 -21.10 -6.81
C SER A 232 -7.56 -22.51 -7.29
N HIS A 233 -8.61 -23.14 -6.75
CA HIS A 233 -9.07 -24.47 -7.15
C HIS A 233 -9.71 -24.47 -8.54
N ASP A 234 -10.58 -23.50 -8.83
CA ASP A 234 -11.27 -23.38 -10.12
C ASP A 234 -10.29 -23.22 -11.29
N ASP A 235 -9.28 -22.38 -11.11
CA ASP A 235 -8.35 -21.97 -12.18
C ASP A 235 -7.02 -22.74 -12.15
N GLY A 236 -6.77 -23.52 -11.09
CA GLY A 236 -5.58 -24.35 -10.93
C GLY A 236 -4.27 -23.55 -10.74
N PHE A 237 -4.31 -22.44 -10.00
CA PHE A 237 -3.10 -21.72 -9.57
C PHE A 237 -2.72 -22.07 -8.13
N LYS A 238 -1.46 -21.80 -7.75
CA LYS A 238 -0.98 -21.92 -6.36
C LYS A 238 -1.05 -20.56 -5.67
N VAL A 239 -1.34 -20.54 -4.37
CA VAL A 239 -1.30 -19.32 -3.55
C VAL A 239 -0.15 -19.38 -2.56
N ILE A 240 0.59 -18.27 -2.48
CA ILE A 240 1.60 -18.01 -1.45
C ILE A 240 1.15 -16.83 -0.61
N LEU A 241 1.00 -17.01 0.70
CA LEU A 241 0.87 -15.90 1.63
C LEU A 241 2.28 -15.45 2.04
N ALA A 242 2.69 -14.27 1.60
CA ALA A 242 3.97 -13.66 1.88
C ALA A 242 3.81 -12.62 3.00
N LEU A 243 4.18 -12.99 4.23
CA LEU A 243 3.96 -12.17 5.43
C LEU A 243 5.08 -11.15 5.62
N ILE A 244 4.71 -9.88 5.62
CA ILE A 244 5.63 -8.76 5.82
C ILE A 244 5.48 -8.25 7.28
N PRO A 245 6.54 -8.28 8.09
CA PRO A 245 6.50 -7.74 9.44
C PRO A 245 6.35 -6.22 9.44
N ASP A 246 5.90 -5.67 10.56
CA ASP A 246 5.92 -4.23 10.76
C ASP A 246 7.35 -3.71 10.91
N VAL A 247 7.85 -3.11 9.82
CA VAL A 247 9.19 -2.54 9.75
C VAL A 247 9.35 -1.26 10.57
N HIS A 248 8.29 -0.73 11.20
CA HIS A 248 8.44 0.31 12.22
C HIS A 248 9.22 -0.21 13.43
N GLN A 249 8.98 -1.47 13.80
CA GLN A 249 9.59 -2.07 14.98
C GLN A 249 9.97 -3.51 14.70
N LEU A 250 11.22 -3.74 14.30
CA LEU A 250 11.78 -5.08 14.08
C LEU A 250 12.53 -5.62 15.32
N THR A 251 12.96 -4.72 16.21
CA THR A 251 13.67 -5.10 17.44
C THR A 251 12.66 -5.43 18.54
N HIS A 252 12.81 -6.58 19.21
CA HIS A 252 11.82 -7.08 20.19
C HIS A 252 10.40 -7.13 19.60
N TYR A 253 10.26 -7.76 18.43
CA TYR A 253 9.03 -7.80 17.63
C TYR A 253 7.81 -8.32 18.43
N PRO A 254 6.80 -7.48 18.72
CA PRO A 254 5.68 -7.85 19.59
C PRO A 254 4.53 -8.57 18.87
N PHE A 255 4.63 -8.78 17.55
CA PHE A 255 3.55 -9.28 16.70
C PHE A 255 3.81 -10.68 16.13
N ALA A 256 4.76 -11.43 16.70
CA ALA A 256 5.10 -12.77 16.23
C ALA A 256 3.90 -13.75 16.27
N HIS A 257 2.96 -13.56 17.20
CA HIS A 257 1.73 -14.36 17.28
C HIS A 257 0.82 -14.15 16.07
N ILE A 258 0.79 -12.95 15.49
CA ILE A 258 0.00 -12.63 14.30
C ILE A 258 0.56 -13.36 13.08
N HIS A 259 1.90 -13.39 12.95
CA HIS A 259 2.58 -14.15 11.91
C HIS A 259 2.26 -15.64 11.98
N ALA A 260 2.38 -16.22 13.19
CA ALA A 260 2.04 -17.62 13.42
C ALA A 260 0.58 -17.93 13.05
N LYS A 261 -0.35 -17.06 13.47
CA LYS A 261 -1.79 -17.18 13.19
C LYS A 261 -2.08 -17.13 11.69
N MET A 262 -1.52 -16.16 10.98
CA MET A 262 -1.73 -16.00 9.54
C MET A 262 -1.09 -17.14 8.73
N CYS A 263 0.10 -17.62 9.11
CA CYS A 263 0.68 -18.81 8.49
C CYS A 263 -0.16 -20.06 8.76
N GLN A 264 -0.73 -20.22 9.95
CA GLN A 264 -1.63 -21.33 10.25
C GLN A 264 -2.88 -21.26 9.36
N GLN A 265 -3.49 -20.08 9.22
CA GLN A 265 -4.66 -19.86 8.35
C GLN A 265 -4.34 -20.17 6.87
N ALA A 266 -3.18 -19.72 6.36
CA ALA A 266 -2.74 -20.06 5.00
C ALA A 266 -2.59 -21.58 4.82
N ARG A 267 -1.92 -22.25 5.75
CA ARG A 267 -1.71 -23.71 5.68
C ARG A 267 -3.02 -24.49 5.77
N SER A 268 -4.02 -24.04 6.53
CA SER A 268 -5.33 -24.69 6.58
C SER A 268 -6.09 -24.63 5.25
N LEU A 269 -5.78 -23.65 4.39
CA LEU A 269 -6.29 -23.55 3.02
C LEU A 269 -5.41 -24.29 2.00
N GLY A 270 -4.36 -24.99 2.45
CA GLY A 270 -3.40 -25.64 1.55
C GLY A 270 -2.42 -24.67 0.87
N TRP A 271 -2.36 -23.41 1.30
CA TRP A 271 -1.44 -22.42 0.75
C TRP A 271 -0.05 -22.55 1.33
N THR A 272 0.95 -22.04 0.60
CA THR A 272 2.31 -21.92 1.11
C THR A 272 2.45 -20.63 1.91
N CYS A 273 3.02 -20.69 3.11
CA CYS A 273 3.35 -19.49 3.88
C CYS A 273 4.83 -19.14 3.74
N ALA A 274 5.13 -17.92 3.30
CA ALA A 274 6.46 -17.32 3.24
C ALA A 274 6.54 -16.16 4.24
N ASP A 275 7.02 -16.41 5.45
CA ASP A 275 7.18 -15.39 6.48
C ASP A 275 8.56 -14.72 6.40
N PHE A 276 8.57 -13.38 6.29
CA PHE A 276 9.80 -12.58 6.21
C PHE A 276 10.30 -12.07 7.57
N LEU A 277 9.65 -12.42 8.68
CA LEU A 277 10.05 -11.93 10.01
C LEU A 277 11.51 -12.27 10.34
N ASP A 278 11.95 -13.51 10.13
CA ASP A 278 13.34 -13.91 10.40
C ASP A 278 14.34 -13.32 9.40
N ASP A 279 13.88 -13.01 8.19
CA ASP A 279 14.70 -12.44 7.13
C ASP A 279 14.98 -10.95 7.40
N LEU A 280 13.94 -10.19 7.77
CA LEU A 280 14.01 -8.75 8.01
C LEU A 280 14.33 -8.39 9.47
N GLY A 281 14.02 -9.26 10.44
CA GLY A 281 14.22 -9.03 11.87
C GLY A 281 15.69 -8.93 12.31
N LYS A 282 16.63 -9.16 11.38
CA LYS A 282 18.08 -8.97 11.55
C LYS A 282 18.50 -7.51 11.46
N PHE A 283 17.61 -6.62 11.02
CA PHE A 283 17.87 -5.20 10.79
C PHE A 283 17.05 -4.35 11.76
N SER A 284 17.47 -3.09 11.96
CA SER A 284 16.60 -2.11 12.58
C SER A 284 15.61 -1.55 11.54
N GLY A 285 14.49 -0.99 12.00
CA GLY A 285 13.53 -0.33 11.13
C GLY A 285 14.19 0.72 10.20
N PRO A 286 14.93 1.71 10.75
CA PRO A 286 15.59 2.74 9.94
C PRO A 286 16.54 2.23 8.85
N ASP A 287 17.17 1.06 9.04
CA ASP A 287 18.03 0.45 8.01
C ASP A 287 17.23 0.04 6.76
N LEU A 288 15.94 -0.23 6.94
CA LEU A 288 15.03 -0.75 5.93
C LEU A 288 14.00 0.28 5.44
N TRP A 289 14.02 1.52 5.92
CA TRP A 289 13.08 2.56 5.50
C TRP A 289 13.51 3.25 4.21
N THR A 290 12.54 3.67 3.37
CA THR A 290 12.77 4.42 2.13
C THR A 290 13.39 5.79 2.37
N ILE A 291 12.84 6.53 3.33
CA ILE A 291 13.32 7.82 3.82
C ILE A 291 13.09 7.92 5.34
N PRO A 292 13.81 8.78 6.05
CA PRO A 292 13.60 8.98 7.49
C PRO A 292 12.14 9.34 7.81
N GLY A 293 11.50 8.54 8.67
CA GLY A 293 10.11 8.71 9.08
C GLY A 293 9.07 8.14 8.12
N ASP A 294 9.49 7.47 7.04
CA ASP A 294 8.62 6.70 6.15
C ASP A 294 8.91 5.20 6.32
N PRO A 295 8.06 4.45 7.04
CA PRO A 295 8.24 3.03 7.35
C PRO A 295 7.96 2.11 6.15
N HIS A 296 8.10 2.59 4.91
CA HIS A 296 8.02 1.72 3.74
C HIS A 296 9.36 1.00 3.53
N PRO A 297 9.35 -0.31 3.20
CA PRO A 297 10.56 -1.06 2.89
C PRO A 297 11.36 -0.45 1.72
N ASN A 298 12.66 -0.28 1.90
CA ASN A 298 13.57 0.21 0.87
C ASN A 298 14.03 -0.91 -0.08
N ALA A 299 14.90 -0.55 -1.03
CA ALA A 299 15.44 -1.49 -2.01
C ALA A 299 16.12 -2.72 -1.39
N THR A 300 16.77 -2.58 -0.23
CA THR A 300 17.42 -3.70 0.47
C THR A 300 16.39 -4.68 1.00
N ALA A 301 15.34 -4.19 1.66
CA ALA A 301 14.25 -5.03 2.16
C ALA A 301 13.53 -5.74 1.01
N HIS A 302 13.26 -5.04 -0.11
CA HIS A 302 12.68 -5.62 -1.30
C HIS A 302 13.52 -6.75 -1.91
N ALA A 303 14.85 -6.59 -1.94
CA ALA A 303 15.75 -7.63 -2.41
C ALA A 303 15.71 -8.88 -1.51
N ILE A 304 15.70 -8.69 -0.18
CA ILE A 304 15.61 -9.80 0.79
C ILE A 304 14.29 -10.58 0.62
N MET A 305 13.16 -9.86 0.55
CA MET A 305 11.84 -10.48 0.35
C MET A 305 11.78 -11.24 -0.98
N ALA A 306 12.31 -10.66 -2.07
CA ALA A 306 12.34 -11.29 -3.38
C ALA A 306 13.22 -12.55 -3.41
N GLU A 307 14.38 -12.53 -2.76
CA GLU A 307 15.26 -13.71 -2.66
C GLU A 307 14.56 -14.84 -1.91
N ARG A 308 13.92 -14.53 -0.78
CA ARG A 308 13.14 -15.50 0.00
C ARG A 308 12.01 -16.09 -0.82
N LEU A 309 11.21 -15.27 -1.50
CA LEU A 309 10.14 -15.73 -2.37
C LEU A 309 10.63 -16.61 -3.51
N ALA A 310 11.76 -16.26 -4.14
CA ALA A 310 12.31 -17.08 -5.20
C ALA A 310 12.69 -18.49 -4.72
N LYS A 311 13.23 -18.63 -3.49
CA LYS A 311 13.52 -19.93 -2.89
C LYS A 311 12.25 -20.74 -2.66
N VAL A 312 11.19 -20.11 -2.15
CA VAL A 312 9.89 -20.75 -1.92
C VAL A 312 9.29 -21.22 -3.25
N ILE A 313 9.24 -20.36 -4.26
CA ILE A 313 8.66 -20.66 -5.57
C ILE A 313 9.41 -21.79 -6.28
N LYS A 314 10.74 -21.84 -6.20
CA LYS A 314 11.54 -22.93 -6.78
C LYS A 314 11.34 -24.28 -6.09
N GLY A 315 10.79 -24.29 -4.88
CA GLY A 315 10.47 -25.50 -4.13
C GLY A 315 9.04 -26.03 -4.35
N LEU A 316 8.20 -25.32 -5.11
CA LEU A 316 6.82 -25.69 -5.42
C LEU A 316 6.73 -26.67 -6.60
#